data_AF-A0A0C3Q451-F1
#
_entry.id   AF-A0A0C3Q451-F1
#
_cell.length_a   1.000
_cell.length_b   1.000
_cell.length_c   1.000
_cell.angle_alpha   90.00
_cell.angle_beta   90.00
_cell.angle_gamma   90.00
#
_symmetry.space_group_name_H-M   'P 1'
#
loop_
_entity.id
_entity.type
_entity.pdbx_description
1 polymer ?
#
loop_
_entity_poly.entity_id
_entity_poly.type
_entity_poly.pdbx_seq_one_letter_code
_entity_poly.pdbx_strand_id
1 'polypeptide(L)'
;TDRFAEERVRTILAQVSIGADLTQGERKQVENLVMEFADIFALSLSEVRLVDFIEHKLTIKEGATLPTRVNQKPLTEAQRTWYMGILDDMEAAGICKRIAAKEVRCVS
;
A
#
# COMPACT_ATOMS: atom_id res chain seq x y z
N THR A 1 -14.36 -10.92 3.61
CA THR A 1 -13.52 -12.12 3.69
C THR A 1 -13.23 -12.41 5.13
N ASP A 2 -13.34 -13.66 5.56
CA ASP A 2 -12.87 -14.08 6.88
C ASP A 2 -11.35 -13.89 6.96
N ARG A 3 -10.89 -13.08 7.93
CA ARG A 3 -9.48 -12.72 8.07
C ARG A 3 -8.62 -13.83 8.66
N PHE A 4 -9.25 -14.78 9.35
CA PHE A 4 -8.60 -15.92 10.00
C PHE A 4 -8.83 -17.24 9.26
N ALA A 5 -9.37 -17.20 8.05
CA ALA A 5 -9.49 -18.39 7.21
C ALA A 5 -8.12 -19.05 7.04
N GLU A 6 -8.06 -20.38 7.25
CA GLU A 6 -6.80 -21.14 7.30
C GLU A 6 -5.92 -20.93 6.06
N GLU A 7 -6.52 -20.97 4.86
CA GLU A 7 -5.83 -20.72 3.59
C GLU A 7 -5.22 -19.31 3.51
N ARG A 8 -5.92 -18.31 4.08
CA ARG A 8 -5.44 -16.92 4.12
C ARG A 8 -4.24 -16.81 5.05
N VAL A 9 -4.34 -17.36 6.26
CA VAL A 9 -3.25 -17.36 7.25
C VAL A 9 -2.03 -18.09 6.71
N ARG A 10 -2.22 -19.23 6.04
CA ARG A 10 -1.15 -19.97 5.37
C ARG A 10 -0.48 -19.13 4.28
N THR A 11 -1.25 -18.39 3.50
CA THR A 11 -0.73 -17.49 2.46
C THR A 11 0.12 -16.37 3.09
N ILE A 12 -0.32 -15.79 4.21
CA ILE A 12 0.44 -14.77 4.94
C ILE A 12 1.78 -15.35 5.43
N LEU A 13 1.75 -16.50 6.11
CA LEU A 13 2.96 -17.15 6.59
C LEU A 13 3.96 -17.45 5.47
N ALA A 14 3.48 -17.84 4.29
CA ALA A 14 4.33 -18.10 3.13
C ALA A 14 4.98 -16.82 2.55
N GLN A 15 4.34 -15.66 2.70
CA GLN A 15 4.88 -14.37 2.24
C GLN A 15 5.79 -13.69 3.27
N VAL A 16 5.64 -14.02 4.55
CA VAL A 16 6.49 -13.47 5.61
C VAL A 16 7.87 -14.14 5.58
N SER A 17 8.91 -13.33 5.35
CA SER A 17 10.29 -13.78 5.44
C SER A 17 10.75 -13.81 6.90
N ILE A 18 10.97 -15.00 7.45
CA ILE A 18 11.54 -15.20 8.79
C ILE A 18 13.02 -15.57 8.66
N GLY A 19 13.90 -14.84 9.36
CA GLY A 19 15.35 -15.05 9.37
C GLY A 19 15.78 -16.48 9.73
N ALA A 20 16.98 -16.86 9.28
CA ALA A 20 17.58 -18.18 9.54
C ALA A 20 18.36 -18.24 10.87
N ASP A 21 18.48 -17.11 11.56
CA ASP A 21 19.17 -16.91 12.83
C ASP A 21 18.35 -17.33 14.06
N LEU A 22 17.10 -17.73 13.86
CA LEU A 22 16.20 -18.20 14.92
C LEU A 22 16.34 -19.70 15.14
N THR A 23 16.32 -20.09 16.42
CA THR A 23 16.09 -21.49 16.79
C THR A 23 14.69 -21.95 16.35
N GLN A 24 14.46 -23.26 16.34
CA GLN A 24 13.14 -23.82 16.00
C GLN A 24 12.04 -23.32 16.95
N GLY A 25 12.35 -23.13 18.24
CA GLY A 25 11.41 -22.62 19.24
C GLY A 25 11.02 -21.17 18.97
N GLU A 26 12.01 -20.30 18.73
CA GLU A 26 11.77 -18.89 18.41
C GLU A 26 11.05 -18.71 17.08
N ARG A 27 11.43 -19.48 16.05
CA ARG A 27 10.71 -19.48 14.77
C ARG A 27 9.24 -19.80 14.95
N LYS A 28 8.92 -20.81 15.77
CA LYS A 28 7.53 -21.18 16.05
C LYS A 28 6.79 -20.08 16.83
N GLN A 29 7.46 -19.36 17.72
CA GLN A 29 6.87 -18.20 18.41
C GLN A 29 6.53 -17.08 17.41
N VAL A 30 7.42 -16.81 16.45
CA VAL A 30 7.16 -15.82 15.38
C VAL A 30 6.00 -16.25 14.49
N GLU A 31 5.97 -17.51 14.05
CA GLU A 31 4.86 -18.04 13.25
C GLU A 31 3.51 -17.92 13.98
N ASN A 32 3.47 -18.29 15.27
CA ASN A 32 2.27 -18.14 16.09
C ASN A 32 1.83 -16.68 16.21
N LEU A 33 2.77 -15.74 16.36
CA LEU A 33 2.47 -14.31 16.44
C LEU A 33 1.88 -13.79 15.12
N VAL A 34 2.43 -14.21 13.99
CA VAL A 34 1.90 -13.87 12.67
C VAL A 34 0.48 -14.42 12.48
N MET A 35 0.21 -15.64 12.96
CA MET A 35 -1.12 -16.24 12.93
C MET A 35 -2.12 -15.49 13.82
N GLU A 36 -1.70 -15.13 15.05
CA GLU A 36 -2.52 -14.39 16.00
C GLU A 36 -2.96 -13.04 15.45
N PHE A 37 -2.06 -12.35 14.74
CA PHE A 37 -2.30 -11.03 14.14
C PHE A 37 -2.49 -11.08 12.63
N ALA A 38 -2.99 -12.20 12.09
CA ALA A 38 -3.16 -12.38 10.65
C ALA A 38 -4.11 -11.35 10.01
N ASP A 39 -5.00 -10.75 10.80
CA ASP A 39 -5.96 -9.74 10.37
C ASP A 39 -5.33 -8.35 10.09
N ILE A 40 -4.12 -8.11 10.61
CA ILE A 40 -3.35 -6.88 10.38
C ILE A 40 -2.73 -6.85 8.98
N PHE A 41 -2.38 -8.02 8.44
CA PHE A 41 -1.78 -8.13 7.12
C PHE A 41 -2.82 -7.90 6.02
N ALA A 42 -2.42 -7.26 4.93
CA ALA A 42 -3.21 -7.11 3.72
C ALA A 42 -2.56 -7.93 2.59
N LEU A 43 -3.30 -8.88 2.01
CA LEU A 43 -2.82 -9.67 0.87
C LEU A 43 -3.06 -8.97 -0.48
N SER A 44 -3.88 -7.91 -0.49
CA SER A 44 -4.12 -7.09 -1.67
C SER A 44 -4.44 -5.65 -1.25
N LEU A 45 -4.34 -4.72 -2.19
CA LEU A 45 -4.62 -3.30 -1.95
C LEU A 45 -6.09 -3.04 -1.55
N SER A 46 -7.03 -3.88 -2.00
CA SER A 46 -8.45 -3.74 -1.66
C SER A 46 -8.77 -4.13 -0.21
N GLU A 47 -7.86 -4.83 0.48
CA GLU A 47 -7.99 -5.10 1.92
C GLU A 47 -7.59 -3.89 2.78
N VAL A 48 -6.87 -2.92 2.20
CA VAL A 48 -6.44 -1.70 2.89
C VAL A 48 -7.67 -0.80 3.12
N ARG A 49 -7.92 -0.47 4.39
CA ARG A 49 -9.00 0.44 4.77
C ARG A 49 -8.45 1.85 4.97
N LEU A 50 -9.05 2.81 4.29
CA LEU A 50 -8.77 4.22 4.50
C LEU A 50 -9.25 4.65 5.88
N VAL A 51 -8.48 5.52 6.54
CA VAL A 51 -8.90 6.21 7.76
C VAL A 51 -9.88 7.30 7.33
N ASP A 52 -11.16 7.13 7.65
CA ASP A 52 -12.25 8.01 7.23
C ASP A 52 -12.65 9.07 8.28
N PHE A 53 -12.11 8.96 9.50
CA PHE A 53 -12.44 9.85 10.61
C PHE A 53 -11.40 10.96 10.87
N ILE A 54 -10.27 10.97 10.16
CA ILE A 54 -9.24 12.02 10.26
C ILE A 54 -8.84 12.47 8.86
N GLU A 55 -8.84 13.79 8.65
CA GLU A 55 -8.32 14.40 7.45
C GLU A 55 -6.95 15.01 7.71
N HIS A 56 -5.96 14.66 6.87
CA HIS A 56 -4.66 15.33 6.90
C HIS A 56 -4.76 16.72 6.23
N LYS A 57 -4.59 17.79 7.01
CA LYS A 57 -4.60 19.17 6.51
C LYS A 57 -3.18 19.65 6.22
N LEU A 58 -2.86 19.83 4.94
CA LEU A 58 -1.63 20.49 4.52
C LEU A 58 -1.69 21.98 4.87
N THR A 59 -0.82 22.44 5.77
CA THR A 59 -0.72 23.86 6.13
C THR A 59 0.18 24.57 5.13
N ILE A 60 -0.44 25.13 4.09
CA ILE A 60 0.25 25.92 3.06
C ILE A 60 0.21 27.39 3.48
N LYS A 61 1.37 28.06 3.44
CA LYS A 61 1.42 29.52 3.70
C LYS A 61 0.63 30.26 2.64
N GLU A 62 -0.14 31.26 3.07
CA GLU A 62 -0.84 32.15 2.14
C GLU A 62 0.18 32.84 1.21
N GLY A 63 -0.11 32.84 -0.09
CA GLY A 63 0.78 33.38 -1.12
C GLY A 63 1.98 32.50 -1.51
N ALA A 64 2.10 31.27 -0.98
CA ALA A 64 3.16 30.36 -1.39
C ALA A 64 3.02 29.94 -2.86
N THR A 65 4.07 30.16 -3.65
CA THR A 65 4.17 29.63 -5.02
C THR A 65 4.55 28.15 -4.95
N LEU A 66 3.63 27.28 -5.36
CA LEU A 66 3.84 25.83 -5.39
C LEU A 66 4.02 25.35 -6.84
N PRO A 67 4.86 24.32 -7.08
CA PRO A 67 4.97 23.75 -8.41
C PRO A 67 3.66 23.06 -8.79
N THR A 68 3.17 23.33 -9.99
CA THR A 68 1.92 22.72 -10.53
C THR A 68 2.20 21.75 -11.67
N ARG A 69 3.47 21.63 -12.08
CA ARG A 69 3.91 20.76 -13.18
C ARG A 69 5.21 20.06 -12.79
N VAL A 70 5.30 18.79 -13.12
CA VAL A 70 6.49 17.96 -12.94
C VAL A 70 6.81 17.27 -14.27
N ASN A 71 8.09 17.22 -14.62
CA ASN A 71 8.55 16.41 -15.75
C ASN A 71 8.64 14.96 -15.29
N GLN A 72 7.76 14.09 -15.81
CA GLN A 72 7.81 12.67 -15.48
C GLN A 72 9.06 12.02 -16.06
N LYS A 73 9.71 11.16 -15.28
CA LYS A 73 10.83 10.36 -15.76
C LYS A 73 10.36 9.44 -16.89
N PRO A 74 11.08 9.38 -18.03
CA PRO A 74 10.78 8.41 -19.07
C PRO A 74 10.83 6.98 -18.53
N LEU A 75 9.80 6.19 -18.84
CA LEU A 75 9.72 4.78 -18.46
C LEU A 75 9.98 3.90 -19.68
N THR A 76 10.61 2.75 -19.47
CA THR A 76 10.62 1.68 -20.48
C THR A 76 9.22 1.11 -20.63
N GLU A 77 8.97 0.39 -21.73
CA GLU A 77 7.66 -0.23 -21.96
C GLU A 77 7.28 -1.23 -20.87
N ALA A 78 8.21 -2.11 -20.47
CA ALA A 78 7.99 -3.06 -19.39
C ALA A 78 7.66 -2.37 -18.05
N GLN A 79 8.35 -1.27 -17.74
CA GLN A 79 8.05 -0.48 -16.54
C GLN A 79 6.67 0.15 -16.63
N ARG A 80 6.32 0.77 -17.78
CA ARG A 80 5.01 1.39 -17.97
C ARG A 80 3.89 0.38 -17.74
N THR A 81 3.96 -0.80 -18.36
CA THR A 81 2.91 -1.83 -18.21
C THR A 81 2.75 -2.25 -16.76
N TRP A 82 3.87 -2.46 -16.06
CA TRP A 82 3.83 -2.82 -14.64
C TRP A 82 3.23 -1.70 -13.77
N TYR A 83 3.71 -0.47 -13.90
CA TYR A 83 3.21 0.67 -13.12
C TYR A 83 1.72 0.95 -13.37
N MET A 84 1.27 0.86 -14.63
CA MET A 84 -0.13 1.11 -14.97
C MET A 84 -1.05 0.07 -14.32
N GLY A 85 -0.65 -1.21 -14.28
CA GLY A 85 -1.41 -2.24 -13.57
C GLY A 85 -1.56 -1.93 -12.06
N ILE A 86 -0.48 -1.51 -11.40
CA ILE A 86 -0.52 -1.12 -9.99
C ILE A 86 -1.42 0.11 -9.77
N LEU A 87 -1.40 1.09 -10.68
CA LEU A 87 -2.26 2.27 -10.59
C LEU A 87 -3.74 1.90 -10.75
N ASP A 88 -4.06 0.98 -11.65
CA ASP A 88 -5.42 0.47 -11.83
C ASP A 88 -5.89 -0.28 -10.55
N ASP A 89 -5.02 -1.08 -9.91
CA ASP A 89 -5.33 -1.73 -8.64
C ASP A 89 -5.56 -0.72 -7.50
N MET A 90 -4.75 0.36 -7.45
CA MET A 90 -4.92 1.45 -6.48
C MET A 90 -6.22 2.24 -6.71
N GLU A 91 -6.59 2.49 -7.97
CA GLU A 91 -7.84 3.17 -8.32
C GLU A 91 -9.05 2.29 -7.95
N ALA A 92 -8.98 0.99 -8.25
CA ALA A 92 -10.02 0.02 -7.89
C ALA A 92 -10.19 -0.13 -6.36
N ALA A 93 -9.09 -0.02 -5.60
CA ALA A 93 -9.10 0.00 -4.14
C ALA A 93 -9.52 1.36 -3.53
N GLY A 94 -9.73 2.39 -4.36
CA GLY A 94 -10.08 3.74 -3.90
C GLY A 94 -8.94 4.51 -3.23
N ILE A 95 -7.69 4.04 -3.38
CA ILE A 95 -6.50 4.66 -2.81
C ILE A 95 -6.12 5.92 -3.60
N CYS A 96 -6.24 5.88 -4.92
CA CYS A 96 -6.00 7.01 -5.80
C CYS A 96 -7.18 7.25 -6.74
N LYS A 97 -7.22 8.43 -7.35
CA LYS A 97 -8.23 8.78 -8.34
C LYS A 97 -7.62 9.63 -9.45
N ARG A 98 -8.15 9.49 -10.66
CA ARG A 98 -7.84 10.40 -11.76
C ARG A 98 -8.41 11.78 -11.47
N ILE A 99 -7.62 12.82 -11.75
CA ILE A 99 -8.03 14.22 -11.62
C ILE A 99 -7.67 14.98 -12.90
N ALA A 100 -8.43 16.03 -13.23
CA ALA A 100 -8.06 16.86 -14.35
C ALA A 100 -6.82 17.70 -14.00
N ALA A 101 -5.94 17.95 -14.97
CA ALA A 101 -4.72 18.73 -14.75
C ALA A 101 -5.00 20.14 -14.16
N LYS A 102 -6.16 20.72 -14.48
CA LYS A 102 -6.62 22.02 -13.94
C LYS A 102 -6.94 22.00 -12.44
N GLU A 103 -7.14 20.82 -11.85
CA GLU A 103 -7.46 20.63 -10.44
C GLU A 103 -6.21 20.42 -9.56
N VAL A 104 -5.04 20.26 -10.20
CA VAL A 104 -3.76 20.11 -9.52
C VAL A 104 -3.36 21.42 -8.86
N ARG A 105 -3.31 21.43 -7.52
CA ARG A 105 -2.90 22.61 -6.73
C ARG A 105 -1.39 22.65 -6.48
N CYS A 106 -0.76 21.49 -6.39
CA CYS A 106 0.67 21.33 -6.12
C CYS A 106 1.12 19.93 -6.58
N VAL A 107 2.38 19.81 -7.00
CA VAL A 107 3.11 18.54 -7.20
C VAL A 107 4.46 18.62 -6.49
N SER A 108 5.07 17.48 -6.18
CA SER A 108 6.43 17.37 -5.62
C SER A 108 7.32 16.55 -6.53
#